data_AF-A0A842YEL9-F1
#
_entry.id   AF-A0A842YEL9-F1
#
_cell.length_a   1.000
_cell.length_b   1.000
_cell.length_c   1.000
_cell.angle_alpha   90.00
_cell.angle_beta   90.00
_cell.angle_gamma   90.00
#
_symmetry.space_group_name_H-M   'P 1'
#
loop_
_entity.id
_entity.type
_entity.pdbx_description
1 polymer ?
#
loop_
_entity_poly.entity_id
_entity_poly.type
_entity_poly.pdbx_seq_one_letter_code
_entity_poly.pdbx_strand_id
1 'polypeptide(L)'
;MSESMYAKASRTTSLVVGIVDGASPAIAGFLVILPLFLVPSGILDYHIAFYIGIIICMGLLFILGLFLGAVSKKNMWSYGAKTLFAGILTACLMFLISWLTGASG
;
A
#
# COMPACT_ATOMS: atom_id res chain seq x y z
N MET A 1 17.85 -20.33 33.34
CA MET A 1 17.07 -19.09 33.54
C MET A 1 17.29 -18.16 32.35
N SER A 2 16.80 -18.54 31.16
CA SER A 2 17.23 -17.90 29.89
C SER A 2 16.09 -17.67 28.90
N GLU A 3 14.83 -17.79 29.34
CA GLU A 3 13.65 -17.70 28.45
C GLU A 3 12.88 -16.37 28.59
N SER A 4 13.04 -15.66 29.72
CA SER A 4 12.24 -14.45 30.00
C SER A 4 12.71 -13.19 29.28
N MET A 5 13.98 -13.15 28.81
CA MET A 5 14.52 -11.99 28.10
C MET A 5 14.08 -11.96 26.63
N TYR A 6 13.99 -13.13 25.98
CA TYR A 6 13.54 -13.24 24.58
C TYR A 6 12.03 -13.05 24.42
N ALA A 7 11.22 -13.51 25.37
CA ALA A 7 9.77 -13.34 25.33
C ALA A 7 9.31 -11.88 25.55
N LYS A 8 10.06 -11.09 26.33
CA LYS A 8 9.75 -9.67 26.54
C LYS A 8 10.26 -8.80 25.39
N ALA A 9 11.40 -9.15 24.80
CA ALA A 9 11.89 -8.53 23.58
C ALA A 9 10.93 -8.76 22.41
N SER A 10 10.42 -10.00 22.21
CA SER A 10 9.50 -10.29 21.10
C SER A 10 8.17 -9.54 21.22
N ARG A 11 7.61 -9.39 22.43
CA ARG A 11 6.35 -8.65 22.63
C ARG A 11 6.51 -7.15 22.36
N THR A 12 7.67 -6.58 22.70
CA THR A 12 7.96 -5.16 22.45
C THR A 12 8.26 -4.93 20.97
N THR A 13 8.96 -5.85 20.30
CA THR A 13 9.18 -5.82 18.85
C THR A 13 7.88 -5.99 18.08
N SER A 14 7.01 -6.95 18.42
CA SER A 14 5.70 -7.12 17.78
C SER A 14 4.79 -5.91 17.96
N LEU A 15 4.84 -5.23 19.12
CA LEU A 15 4.02 -4.04 19.34
C LEU A 15 4.50 -2.87 18.47
N VAL A 16 5.81 -2.64 18.41
CA VAL A 16 6.40 -1.58 17.56
C VAL A 16 6.20 -1.90 16.08
N VAL A 17 6.40 -3.16 15.68
CA VAL A 17 6.15 -3.63 14.30
C VAL A 17 4.67 -3.47 13.95
N GLY A 18 3.74 -3.85 14.83
CA GLY A 18 2.30 -3.67 14.58
C GLY A 18 1.88 -2.20 14.47
N ILE A 19 2.47 -1.31 15.28
CA ILE A 19 2.24 0.14 15.17
C ILE A 19 2.80 0.67 13.85
N VAL A 20 4.01 0.25 13.45
CA VAL A 20 4.63 0.70 12.20
C VAL A 20 3.89 0.15 10.97
N ASP A 21 3.44 -1.11 11.03
CA ASP A 21 2.66 -1.76 9.97
C ASP A 21 1.25 -1.18 9.83
N GLY A 22 0.67 -0.63 10.91
CA GLY A 22 -0.60 0.08 10.84
C GLY A 22 -0.44 1.54 10.40
N ALA A 23 0.59 2.22 10.91
CA ALA A 23 0.86 3.62 10.59
C ALA A 23 1.32 3.81 9.14
N SER A 24 2.10 2.86 8.59
CA SER A 24 2.64 2.99 7.24
C SER A 24 1.55 3.00 6.14
N PRO A 25 0.58 2.07 6.09
CA PRO A 25 -0.55 2.13 5.17
C PRO A 25 -1.46 3.34 5.42
N ALA A 26 -1.62 3.78 6.67
CA ALA A 26 -2.43 4.95 6.99
C ALA A 26 -1.84 6.24 6.37
N ILE A 27 -0.52 6.43 6.51
CA ILE A 27 0.18 7.57 5.89
C ILE A 27 0.19 7.44 4.36
N ALA A 28 0.40 6.24 3.84
CA ALA A 28 0.34 5.97 2.40
C ALA A 28 -1.05 6.30 1.82
N GLY A 29 -2.12 5.86 2.48
CA GLY A 29 -3.50 6.19 2.09
C GLY A 29 -3.80 7.68 2.15
N PHE A 30 -3.25 8.38 3.15
CA PHE A 30 -3.36 9.84 3.26
C PHE A 30 -2.71 10.55 2.08
N LEU A 31 -1.52 10.10 1.64
CA LEU A 31 -0.86 10.63 0.44
C LEU A 31 -1.65 10.37 -0.85
N VAL A 32 -2.32 9.22 -0.95
CA VAL A 32 -3.16 8.87 -2.11
C VAL A 32 -4.44 9.72 -2.16
N ILE A 33 -5.03 10.04 -1.01
CA ILE A 33 -6.25 10.87 -0.90
C ILE A 33 -5.94 12.36 -1.05
N LEU A 34 -4.73 12.80 -0.74
CA LEU A 34 -4.28 14.19 -0.84
C LEU A 34 -4.62 14.89 -2.18
N PRO A 35 -4.32 14.32 -3.37
CA PRO A 35 -4.73 14.92 -4.64
C PRO A 35 -6.25 15.01 -4.82
N LEU A 36 -7.01 14.07 -4.24
CA LEU A 36 -8.48 14.07 -4.27
C LEU A 36 -9.06 15.18 -3.38
N PHE A 37 -8.36 15.54 -2.30
CA PHE A 37 -8.75 16.63 -1.41
C PHE A 37 -8.60 18.02 -2.05
N LEU A 38 -7.87 18.13 -3.16
CA LEU A 38 -7.71 19.37 -3.94
C LEU A 38 -8.80 19.57 -5.02
N VAL A 39 -9.67 18.57 -5.25
CA VAL A 39 -10.78 18.64 -6.22
C VAL A 39 -11.84 19.70 -5.84
N PRO A 40 -12.28 19.81 -4.55
CA PRO A 40 -13.25 20.84 -4.15
C PRO A 40 -12.75 22.27 -4.32
N SER A 41 -11.41 22.45 -4.39
CA SER A 41 -10.75 23.74 -4.56
C SER A 41 -10.86 24.30 -5.99
N GLY A 42 -11.37 23.52 -6.95
CA GLY A 42 -11.51 23.92 -8.36
C GLY A 42 -10.19 23.97 -9.14
N ILE A 43 -9.07 23.54 -8.54
CA ILE A 43 -7.73 23.55 -9.15
C ILE A 43 -7.53 22.33 -10.07
N LEU A 44 -8.25 21.24 -9.82
CA LEU A 44 -8.07 19.95 -10.49
C LEU A 44 -9.43 19.29 -10.76
N ASP A 45 -9.63 18.85 -12.01
CA ASP A 45 -10.79 18.07 -12.42
C ASP A 45 -10.80 16.72 -11.69
N TYR A 46 -11.98 16.22 -11.33
CA TYR A 46 -12.16 14.94 -10.61
C TYR A 46 -11.46 13.80 -11.34
N HIS A 47 -11.55 13.75 -12.67
CA HIS A 47 -10.92 12.70 -13.46
C HIS A 47 -9.39 12.75 -13.35
N ILE A 48 -8.80 13.95 -13.41
CA ILE A 48 -7.34 14.12 -13.35
C ILE A 48 -6.82 13.80 -11.95
N ALA A 49 -7.51 14.28 -10.90
CA ALA A 49 -7.14 13.96 -9.52
C ALA A 49 -7.22 12.45 -9.22
N PHE A 50 -8.21 11.76 -9.80
CA PHE A 50 -8.35 10.31 -9.68
C PHE A 50 -7.20 9.56 -10.37
N TYR A 51 -6.85 9.92 -11.61
CA TYR A 51 -5.69 9.33 -12.30
C TYR A 51 -4.38 9.57 -11.55
N ILE A 52 -4.17 10.78 -11.01
CA ILE A 52 -2.98 11.10 -10.21
C ILE A 52 -2.94 10.23 -8.93
N GLY A 53 -4.07 10.07 -8.24
CA GLY A 53 -4.18 9.20 -7.07
C GLY A 53 -3.83 7.73 -7.38
N ILE A 54 -4.28 7.21 -8.52
CA ILE A 54 -3.93 5.85 -8.99
C ILE A 54 -2.42 5.73 -9.25
N ILE A 55 -1.82 6.71 -9.93
CA ILE A 55 -0.37 6.71 -10.21
C ILE A 55 0.43 6.74 -8.90
N ILE A 56 0.04 7.59 -7.95
CA ILE A 56 0.66 7.67 -6.62
C ILE A 56 0.52 6.32 -5.89
N CYS A 57 -0.67 5.72 -5.92
CA CYS A 57 -0.93 4.44 -5.27
C CYS A 57 -0.09 3.31 -5.89
N MET A 58 -0.03 3.21 -7.21
CA MET A 58 0.84 2.24 -7.91
C MET A 58 2.32 2.48 -7.62
N GLY A 59 2.77 3.74 -7.59
CA GLY A 59 4.14 4.10 -7.24
C GLY A 59 4.50 3.69 -5.80
N LEU A 60 3.60 3.95 -4.84
CA LEU A 60 3.76 3.53 -3.45
C LEU A 60 3.81 2.02 -3.31
N LEU A 61 2.90 1.28 -3.96
CA LEU A 61 2.91 -0.18 -3.97
C LEU A 61 4.22 -0.74 -4.56
N PHE A 62 4.72 -0.11 -5.63
CA PHE A 62 5.98 -0.51 -6.25
C PHE A 62 7.17 -0.26 -5.33
N ILE A 63 7.28 0.93 -4.73
CA ILE A 63 8.35 1.29 -3.81
C ILE A 63 8.32 0.39 -2.56
N LEU A 64 7.14 0.16 -1.98
CA LEU A 64 6.96 -0.73 -0.83
C LEU A 64 7.32 -2.18 -1.19
N GLY A 65 6.92 -2.65 -2.37
CA GLY A 65 7.28 -3.98 -2.88
C GLY A 65 8.79 -4.15 -3.09
N LEU A 66 9.46 -3.10 -3.58
CA LEU A 66 10.91 -3.05 -3.73
C LEU A 66 11.64 -3.04 -2.37
N PHE A 67 11.13 -2.25 -1.42
CA PHE A 67 11.66 -2.12 -0.06
C PHE A 67 11.56 -3.44 0.71
N LEU A 68 10.41 -4.10 0.62
CA LEU A 68 10.20 -5.42 1.25
C LEU A 68 11.11 -6.48 0.63
N GLY A 69 11.34 -6.41 -0.69
CA GLY A 69 12.32 -7.24 -1.39
C GLY A 69 13.78 -7.01 -0.93
N ALA A 70 14.15 -5.76 -0.67
CA ALA A 70 15.48 -5.40 -0.14
C ALA A 70 15.70 -5.91 1.29
N VAL A 71 14.69 -5.76 2.16
CA VAL A 71 14.74 -6.23 3.56
C VAL A 71 14.78 -7.76 3.65
N SER A 72 14.15 -8.49 2.71
CA SER A 72 14.05 -9.96 2.76
C SER A 72 15.31 -10.72 2.31
N LYS A 73 16.42 -10.05 1.96
CA LYS A 73 17.72 -10.66 1.55
C LYS A 73 17.63 -11.73 0.43
N LYS A 74 16.53 -11.77 -0.32
CA LYS A 74 16.33 -12.61 -1.52
C LYS A 74 16.32 -11.71 -2.75
N ASN A 75 16.53 -12.26 -3.95
CA ASN A 75 16.57 -11.49 -5.21
C ASN A 75 15.47 -10.42 -5.27
N MET A 76 15.87 -9.16 -5.05
CA MET A 76 15.04 -7.96 -4.90
C MET A 76 14.02 -7.83 -6.05
N TRP A 77 14.44 -8.22 -7.25
CA TRP A 77 13.62 -8.25 -8.46
C TRP A 77 12.43 -9.22 -8.40
N SER A 78 12.61 -10.39 -7.77
CA SER A 78 11.54 -11.42 -7.71
C SER A 78 10.45 -11.03 -6.72
N TYR A 79 10.80 -10.37 -5.61
CA TYR A 79 9.81 -9.85 -4.66
C TYR A 79 9.09 -8.61 -5.19
N GLY A 80 9.80 -7.70 -5.86
CA GLY A 80 9.18 -6.58 -6.57
C GLY A 80 8.20 -7.06 -7.65
N ALA A 81 8.57 -8.06 -8.44
CA ALA A 81 7.68 -8.64 -9.45
C ALA A 81 6.43 -9.31 -8.83
N LYS A 82 6.57 -10.04 -7.71
CA LYS A 82 5.44 -10.66 -7.01
C LYS A 82 4.48 -9.65 -6.40
N THR A 83 4.99 -8.58 -5.81
CA THR A 83 4.17 -7.50 -5.22
C THR A 83 3.50 -6.66 -6.30
N LEU A 84 4.18 -6.37 -7.41
CA LEU A 84 3.56 -5.76 -8.59
C LEU A 84 2.45 -6.66 -9.16
N PHE A 85 2.69 -7.97 -9.31
CA PHE A 85 1.70 -8.92 -9.80
C PHE A 85 0.49 -9.02 -8.86
N ALA A 86 0.71 -9.01 -7.54
CA ALA A 86 -0.37 -8.95 -6.56
C ALA A 86 -1.17 -7.65 -6.68
N GLY A 87 -0.51 -6.50 -6.87
CA GLY A 87 -1.17 -5.22 -7.12
C GLY A 87 -2.01 -5.21 -8.39
N ILE A 88 -1.48 -5.75 -9.50
CA ILE A 88 -2.19 -5.89 -10.77
C ILE A 88 -3.40 -6.82 -10.61
N LEU A 89 -3.22 -7.94 -9.92
CA LEU A 89 -4.30 -8.90 -9.66
C LEU A 89 -5.41 -8.25 -8.82
N THR A 90 -5.04 -7.51 -7.77
CA THR A 90 -6.00 -6.77 -6.93
C THR A 90 -6.73 -5.70 -7.73
N ALA A 91 -6.04 -4.93 -8.59
CA ALA A 91 -6.67 -3.95 -9.46
C ALA A 91 -7.65 -4.61 -10.46
N CYS A 92 -7.25 -5.76 -11.03
CA CYS A 92 -8.10 -6.53 -11.94
C CYS A 92 -9.34 -7.10 -11.23
N LEU A 93 -9.19 -7.58 -10.00
CA LEU A 93 -10.29 -8.02 -9.14
C LEU A 93 -11.20 -6.86 -8.77
N MET A 94 -10.64 -5.69 -8.41
CA MET A 94 -11.43 -4.48 -8.14
C MET A 94 -12.22 -4.06 -9.37
N PHE A 95 -11.64 -4.12 -10.57
CA PHE A 95 -12.33 -3.79 -11.81
C PHE A 95 -13.48 -4.78 -12.08
N LEU A 96 -13.25 -6.08 -11.86
CA LEU A 96 -14.28 -7.12 -11.98
C LEU A 96 -15.42 -6.92 -10.98
N ILE A 97 -15.09 -6.58 -9.73
CA ILE A 97 -16.08 -6.28 -8.68
C ILE A 97 -16.85 -5.02 -9.05
N SER A 98 -16.17 -3.95 -9.49
CA SER A 98 -16.80 -2.70 -9.90
C SER A 98 -17.77 -2.92 -11.07
N TRP A 99 -17.41 -3.77 -12.02
CA TRP A 99 -18.28 -4.19 -13.11
C TRP A 99 -19.48 -5.01 -12.62
N LEU A 100 -19.28 -5.96 -11.70
CA LEU A 100 -20.33 -6.78 -11.11
C LEU A 100 -21.32 -5.95 -10.26
N THR A 101 -20.83 -4.95 -9.55
CA THR A 101 -21.64 -4.04 -8.72
C THR A 101 -22.45 -3.04 -9.57
N GLY A 102 -22.24 -2.99 -10.89
CA GLY A 102 -23.08 -2.19 -11.79
C GLY A 102 -22.81 -0.69 -11.74
N ALA A 103 -21.58 -0.26 -11.40
CA ALA A 103 -21.15 1.15 -11.51
C ALA A 103 -21.09 1.67 -12.97
N SER A 104 -21.57 0.88 -13.93
CA SER A 104 -21.83 1.22 -15.33
C SER A 104 -23.32 1.44 -15.63
N GLY A 105 -24.09 1.90 -14.63
CA GLY A 105 -25.51 2.27 -14.76
C GLY A 105 -25.71 3.74 -14.44
#